data_AF-A0A535PLS5-F1
#
_entry.id   AF-A0A535PLS5-F1
#
_cell.length_a   1.000
_cell.length_b   1.000
_cell.length_c   1.000
_cell.angle_alpha   90.00
_cell.angle_beta   90.00
_cell.angle_gamma   90.00
#
_symmetry.space_group_name_H-M   'P 1'
#
loop_
_entity.id
_entity.type
_entity.pdbx_description
1 polymer ?
#
loop_
_entity_poly.entity_id
_entity_poly.type
_entity_poly.pdbx_seq_one_letter_code
_entity_poly.pdbx_strand_id
1 'polypeptide(L)'
;LADLTVYTVTLSPLDDLSHHRIAGGRWVFTTNIVPRIMSVTGAGDTAISDGVEIDPGTPLTVNFNDAMEPITIKVTIGAQQVDLKWAADFRSATISTAGMPSGPLVLSMGPGGRDQTGHGVAGTFTLKTGMYYHDREHTTALRYPALIQVPNDSFARDQNGLQAADMVFEYLAEGGITRCTAIFQNAPDLIGPMRSSRFISLKIARHYKGLLFQSGESAATRARAASDPVPQFFDTVGYTFRTPSRYAPDNLMIKGPAVNAAENNYFSGIATFTVPKARPELAGGSAANAVTVEEHYSAYSYDGTMGTYQKSEEGHAYRDASLNQPLRIEMLIVLHTAERLVNVGDGHGAHVHDFDLDSGGRVQVYYKGLGYGGSWSAPDGHGPLTLTLDGGQVLTLPPGLVWIDVTA
;
A
#
# COMPACT_ATOMS: atom_id res chain seq x y z
N LEU A 1 -37.55 -8.00 16.39
CA LEU A 1 -38.81 -7.42 15.86
C LEU A 1 -38.44 -6.08 15.24
N ALA A 2 -39.03 -5.68 14.12
CA ALA A 2 -38.78 -4.39 13.50
C ALA A 2 -39.27 -3.26 14.43
N ASP A 3 -38.62 -2.10 14.37
CA ASP A 3 -39.03 -0.92 15.15
C ASP A 3 -40.43 -0.46 14.71
N LEU A 4 -41.21 0.12 15.62
CA LEU A 4 -42.53 0.72 15.35
C LEU A 4 -43.50 -0.21 14.58
N THR A 5 -43.38 -1.52 14.82
CA THR A 5 -44.12 -2.54 14.06
C THR A 5 -45.12 -3.23 14.98
N VAL A 6 -46.36 -3.35 14.50
CA VAL A 6 -47.43 -4.05 15.21
C VAL A 6 -47.27 -5.55 15.00
N TYR A 7 -47.12 -6.29 16.10
CA TYR A 7 -47.09 -7.74 16.10
C TYR A 7 -48.35 -8.28 16.75
N THR A 8 -48.90 -9.33 16.14
CA THR A 8 -49.96 -10.13 16.73
C THR A 8 -49.38 -11.50 17.09
N VAL A 9 -49.43 -11.86 18.37
CA VAL A 9 -49.12 -13.20 18.84
C VAL A 9 -50.43 -13.93 19.05
N THR A 10 -50.56 -15.09 18.43
CA THR A 10 -51.71 -15.98 18.60
C THR A 10 -51.25 -17.30 19.16
N LEU A 11 -51.87 -17.73 20.25
CA LEU A 11 -51.73 -19.06 20.82
C LEU A 11 -53.00 -19.83 20.49
N SER A 12 -52.86 -20.94 19.77
CA SER A 12 -53.98 -21.86 19.58
C SER A 12 -54.32 -22.55 20.90
N PRO A 13 -55.59 -22.88 21.16
CA PRO A 13 -55.95 -23.62 22.35
C PRO A 13 -55.18 -24.95 22.43
N LEU A 14 -54.73 -25.32 23.62
CA LEU A 14 -53.86 -26.47 23.86
C LEU A 14 -54.23 -27.16 25.16
N ASP A 15 -53.75 -28.37 25.37
CA ASP A 15 -53.96 -29.12 26.61
C ASP A 15 -52.66 -29.20 27.39
N ASP A 16 -52.72 -29.03 28.71
CA ASP A 16 -51.56 -29.22 29.58
C ASP A 16 -51.25 -30.71 29.81
N LEU A 17 -50.17 -31.00 30.54
CA LEU A 17 -49.75 -32.37 30.84
C LEU A 17 -50.73 -33.13 31.76
N SER A 18 -51.69 -32.43 32.37
CA SER A 18 -52.78 -33.01 33.17
C SER A 18 -54.09 -33.12 32.37
N HIS A 19 -54.05 -32.87 31.06
CA HIS A 19 -55.20 -32.86 30.15
C HIS A 19 -56.24 -31.77 30.45
N HIS A 20 -55.85 -30.68 31.11
CA HIS A 20 -56.71 -29.50 31.21
C HIS A 20 -56.61 -28.65 29.96
N ARG A 21 -57.78 -28.24 29.44
CA ARG A 21 -57.87 -27.36 28.29
C ARG A 21 -57.45 -25.94 28.65
N ILE A 22 -56.39 -25.46 28.03
CA ILE A 22 -55.97 -24.07 28.05
C ILE A 22 -56.57 -23.36 26.84
N ALA A 23 -57.37 -22.32 27.09
CA ALA A 23 -57.93 -21.50 26.03
C ALA A 23 -56.82 -20.82 25.22
N GLY A 24 -57.02 -20.74 23.91
CA GLY A 24 -56.14 -19.96 23.05
C GLY A 24 -56.20 -18.48 23.40
N GLY A 25 -55.19 -17.72 22.98
CA GLY A 25 -55.08 -16.30 23.27
C GLY A 25 -54.60 -15.52 22.06
N ARG A 26 -54.93 -14.23 22.03
CA ARG A 26 -54.43 -13.30 21.03
C ARG A 26 -53.96 -12.02 21.73
N TRP A 27 -52.71 -11.66 21.50
CA TRP A 27 -52.11 -10.44 22.01
C TRP A 27 -51.63 -9.58 20.85
N VAL A 28 -51.84 -8.28 20.94
CA VAL A 28 -51.34 -7.30 19.97
C VAL A 28 -50.45 -6.34 20.74
N PHE A 29 -49.25 -6.11 20.24
CA PHE A 29 -48.34 -5.12 20.79
C PHE A 29 -47.58 -4.42 19.67
N THR A 30 -47.15 -3.19 19.91
CA THR A 30 -46.29 -2.42 19.02
C THR A 30 -44.91 -2.34 19.65
N THR A 31 -43.88 -2.58 18.85
CA THR A 31 -42.49 -2.39 19.29
C THR A 31 -42.13 -0.91 19.34
N ASN A 32 -41.34 -0.52 20.34
CA ASN A 32 -40.74 0.81 20.40
C ASN A 32 -39.54 0.90 19.47
N ILE A 33 -39.07 2.12 19.19
CA ILE A 33 -37.77 2.33 18.57
C ILE A 33 -36.66 2.12 19.61
N VAL A 34 -35.61 1.43 19.19
CA VAL A 34 -34.37 1.30 19.97
C VAL A 34 -33.27 2.05 19.23
N PRO A 35 -32.90 3.26 19.69
CA PRO A 35 -31.90 4.08 19.00
C PRO A 35 -30.54 3.38 18.92
N ARG A 36 -29.93 3.42 17.73
CA ARG A 36 -28.67 2.75 17.40
C ARG A 36 -28.03 3.36 16.15
N ILE A 37 -26.73 3.15 15.99
CA ILE A 37 -26.05 3.35 14.71
C ILE A 37 -26.50 2.26 13.74
N MET A 38 -26.91 2.66 12.55
CA MET A 38 -27.33 1.79 11.45
C MET A 38 -26.19 1.51 10.48
N SER A 39 -25.35 2.52 10.22
CA SER A 39 -24.22 2.41 9.31
C SER A 39 -23.19 3.50 9.57
N VAL A 40 -22.00 3.29 9.05
CA VAL A 40 -20.96 4.31 8.93
C VAL A 40 -20.64 4.47 7.45
N THR A 41 -20.56 5.71 6.99
CA THR A 41 -20.19 6.04 5.61
C THR A 41 -18.94 6.90 5.57
N GLY A 42 -18.14 6.76 4.52
CA GLY A 42 -16.98 7.60 4.22
C GLY A 42 -17.31 8.69 3.20
N ALA A 43 -16.30 9.09 2.42
CA ALA A 43 -16.49 10.04 1.33
C ALA A 43 -17.56 9.56 0.32
N GLY A 44 -18.43 10.49 -0.11
CA GLY A 44 -19.47 10.22 -1.09
C GLY A 44 -20.53 9.20 -0.65
N ASP A 45 -20.80 9.09 0.66
CA ASP A 45 -21.76 8.16 1.26
C ASP A 45 -21.44 6.66 1.04
N THR A 46 -20.19 6.34 0.74
CA THR A 46 -19.72 4.96 0.59
C THR A 46 -19.78 4.24 1.94
N ALA A 47 -20.51 3.12 2.04
CA ALA A 47 -20.60 2.35 3.27
C ALA A 47 -19.25 1.76 3.68
N ILE A 48 -18.90 1.87 4.96
CA ILE A 48 -17.69 1.29 5.56
C ILE A 48 -18.09 0.11 6.43
N SER A 49 -17.49 -1.03 6.17
CA SER A 49 -17.65 -2.27 6.95
C SER A 49 -16.33 -2.68 7.60
N ASP A 50 -16.41 -3.67 8.49
CA ASP A 50 -15.22 -4.24 9.11
C ASP A 50 -14.19 -4.69 8.06
N GLY A 51 -12.92 -4.38 8.30
CA GLY A 51 -11.78 -4.73 7.44
C GLY A 51 -11.58 -3.84 6.21
N VAL A 52 -12.51 -2.92 5.89
CA VAL A 52 -12.30 -1.95 4.81
C VAL A 52 -11.23 -0.95 5.23
N GLU A 53 -10.30 -0.64 4.33
CA GLU A 53 -9.32 0.43 4.52
C GLU A 53 -9.84 1.76 3.92
N ILE A 54 -9.52 2.88 4.55
CA ILE A 54 -9.89 4.24 4.10
C ILE A 54 -8.65 5.14 4.10
N ASP A 55 -8.67 6.20 3.29
CA ASP A 55 -7.54 7.13 3.24
C ASP A 55 -7.47 8.03 4.48
N PRO A 56 -6.25 8.39 4.93
CA PRO A 56 -6.04 9.37 6.00
C PRO A 56 -6.78 10.68 5.73
N GLY A 57 -7.47 11.18 6.75
CA GLY A 57 -8.27 12.40 6.64
C GLY A 57 -9.65 12.23 6.00
N THR A 58 -10.05 11.03 5.58
CA THR A 58 -11.42 10.75 5.10
C THR A 58 -12.42 10.92 6.25
N PRO A 59 -13.37 11.89 6.17
CA PRO A 59 -14.37 12.06 7.21
C PRO A 59 -15.28 10.83 7.29
N LEU A 60 -15.72 10.50 8.51
CA LEU A 60 -16.65 9.42 8.77
C LEU A 60 -18.01 9.99 9.17
N THR A 61 -19.08 9.48 8.58
CA THR A 61 -20.45 9.83 8.98
C THR A 61 -21.10 8.63 9.66
N VAL A 62 -21.52 8.81 10.90
CA VAL A 62 -22.35 7.84 11.62
C VAL A 62 -23.82 8.14 11.34
N ASN A 63 -24.57 7.12 10.90
CA ASN A 63 -26.00 7.24 10.57
C ASN A 63 -26.83 6.49 11.61
N PHE A 64 -27.86 7.13 12.15
CA PHE A 64 -28.73 6.60 13.19
C PHE A 64 -30.10 6.20 12.63
N ASN A 65 -30.79 5.28 13.29
CA ASN A 65 -32.18 4.93 12.93
C ASN A 65 -33.19 5.98 13.39
N ASP A 66 -32.84 6.90 14.29
CA ASP A 66 -33.70 8.00 14.72
C ASP A 66 -32.96 9.33 14.92
N ALA A 67 -33.72 10.41 15.13
CA ALA A 67 -33.19 11.71 15.49
C ALA A 67 -32.62 11.67 16.92
N MET A 68 -31.31 11.77 17.05
CA MET A 68 -30.61 11.61 18.33
C MET A 68 -30.62 12.89 19.17
N GLU A 69 -30.43 12.79 20.49
CA GLU A 69 -30.14 13.95 21.35
C GLU A 69 -28.62 14.17 21.42
N PRO A 70 -28.06 15.18 20.71
CA PRO A 70 -26.62 15.31 20.47
C PRO A 70 -25.74 15.24 21.73
N ILE A 71 -26.16 15.92 22.80
CA ILE A 71 -25.38 16.05 24.03
C ILE A 71 -25.21 14.73 24.80
N THR A 72 -26.03 13.72 24.46
CA THR A 72 -26.04 12.41 25.15
C THR A 72 -25.22 11.35 24.42
N ILE A 73 -24.91 11.58 23.14
CA ILE A 73 -24.25 10.60 22.29
C ILE A 73 -22.74 10.74 22.41
N LYS A 74 -22.10 9.62 22.73
CA LYS A 74 -20.66 9.52 22.86
C LYS A 74 -20.15 8.44 21.92
N VAL A 75 -19.37 8.86 20.93
CA VAL A 75 -18.65 7.97 20.02
C VAL A 75 -17.17 8.07 20.33
N THR A 76 -16.46 6.95 20.28
CA THR A 76 -15.02 6.90 20.47
C THR A 76 -14.32 6.35 19.23
N ILE A 77 -13.08 6.76 19.01
CA ILE A 77 -12.12 6.10 18.14
C ILE A 77 -10.99 5.58 19.04
N GLY A 78 -10.82 4.26 19.09
CA GLY A 78 -10.03 3.60 20.12
C GLY A 78 -10.56 3.98 21.52
N ALA A 79 -9.70 4.55 22.36
CA ALA A 79 -10.05 5.00 23.71
C ALA A 79 -10.50 6.48 23.77
N GLN A 80 -10.38 7.24 22.67
CA GLN A 80 -10.61 8.68 22.67
C GLN A 80 -12.03 9.00 22.20
N GLN A 81 -12.77 9.82 22.97
CA GLN A 81 -14.03 10.38 22.51
C GLN A 81 -13.80 11.39 21.39
N VAL A 82 -14.62 11.32 20.34
CA VAL A 82 -14.53 12.22 19.18
C VAL A 82 -15.64 13.25 19.17
N ASP A 83 -15.35 14.41 18.60
CA ASP A 83 -16.34 15.45 18.37
C ASP A 83 -17.28 15.07 17.21
N LEU A 84 -18.57 15.29 17.43
CA LEU A 84 -19.63 14.97 16.48
C LEU A 84 -20.20 16.25 15.88
N LYS A 85 -20.03 16.43 14.58
CA LYS A 85 -20.71 17.48 13.81
C LYS A 85 -22.05 16.96 13.31
N TRP A 86 -23.13 17.32 14.00
CA TRP A 86 -24.47 16.83 13.70
C TRP A 86 -25.09 17.45 12.45
N ALA A 87 -25.82 16.64 11.69
CA ALA A 87 -26.77 17.12 10.70
C ALA A 87 -27.96 17.80 11.37
N ALA A 88 -28.66 18.67 10.63
CA ALA A 88 -29.78 19.45 11.17
C ALA A 88 -30.97 18.62 11.63
N ASP A 89 -31.13 17.39 11.10
CA ASP A 89 -32.19 16.46 11.47
C ASP A 89 -31.81 15.54 12.64
N PHE A 90 -30.56 15.65 13.13
CA PHE A 90 -29.96 14.81 14.16
C PHE A 90 -29.95 13.30 13.85
N ARG A 91 -30.12 12.90 12.58
CA ARG A 91 -30.08 11.50 12.16
C ARG A 91 -28.70 11.04 11.74
N SER A 92 -27.75 11.96 11.61
CA SER A 92 -26.36 11.65 11.34
C SER A 92 -25.41 12.65 12.00
N ALA A 93 -24.18 12.22 12.20
CA ALA A 93 -23.09 13.07 12.64
C ALA A 93 -21.78 12.72 11.93
N THR A 94 -21.01 13.73 11.55
CA THR A 94 -19.70 13.57 10.93
C THR A 94 -18.58 13.70 11.97
N ILE A 95 -17.58 12.84 11.83
CA ILE A 95 -16.34 12.80 12.60
C ILE A 95 -15.20 13.17 11.66
N SER A 96 -14.41 14.17 12.04
CA SER A 96 -13.17 14.49 11.34
C SER A 96 -12.09 13.48 11.70
N THR A 97 -11.44 12.90 10.69
CA THR A 97 -10.22 12.11 10.85
C THR A 97 -8.95 12.87 10.43
N ALA A 98 -9.11 14.15 10.06
CA ALA A 98 -7.99 14.99 9.63
C ALA A 98 -6.95 15.11 10.75
N GLY A 99 -5.68 14.85 10.41
CA GLY A 99 -4.56 14.89 11.35
C GLY A 99 -4.46 13.68 12.28
N MET A 100 -5.38 12.71 12.20
CA MET A 100 -5.22 11.45 12.92
C MET A 100 -4.12 10.60 12.25
N PRO A 101 -3.29 9.89 13.03
CA PRO A 101 -2.27 9.03 12.46
C PRO A 101 -2.88 7.83 11.75
N SER A 102 -2.25 7.43 10.65
CA SER A 102 -2.55 6.20 9.92
C SER A 102 -2.36 4.96 10.80
N GLY A 103 -3.24 3.98 10.66
CA GLY A 103 -3.27 2.79 11.50
C GLY A 103 -4.66 2.14 11.63
N PRO A 104 -4.77 1.07 12.44
CA PRO A 104 -6.05 0.48 12.78
C PRO A 104 -6.97 1.50 13.47
N LEU A 105 -8.24 1.53 13.06
CA LEU A 105 -9.25 2.45 13.56
C LEU A 105 -10.44 1.64 14.09
N VAL A 106 -10.74 1.81 15.37
CA VAL A 106 -11.90 1.15 16.01
C VAL A 106 -12.89 2.21 16.44
N LEU A 107 -13.96 2.40 15.69
CA LEU A 107 -15.05 3.30 16.04
C LEU A 107 -16.04 2.57 16.93
N SER A 108 -16.45 3.18 18.04
CA SER A 108 -17.38 2.54 19.00
C SER A 108 -18.39 3.51 19.59
N MET A 109 -19.57 3.00 19.91
CA MET A 109 -20.60 3.70 20.69
C MET A 109 -21.14 2.72 21.73
N GLY A 110 -21.06 3.10 23.01
CA GLY A 110 -21.63 2.34 24.12
C GLY A 110 -23.09 2.72 24.41
N PRO A 111 -23.73 2.05 25.39
CA PRO A 111 -25.05 2.42 25.86
C PRO A 111 -25.05 3.78 26.60
N GLY A 112 -26.24 4.37 26.77
CA GLY A 112 -26.45 5.54 27.63
C GLY A 112 -26.84 6.84 26.93
N GLY A 113 -26.70 6.91 25.61
CA GLY A 113 -27.29 7.98 24.81
C GLY A 113 -28.81 7.86 24.68
N ARG A 114 -29.48 8.86 24.11
CA ARG A 114 -30.92 8.81 23.82
C ARG A 114 -31.29 9.54 22.53
N ASP A 115 -32.46 9.21 22.00
CA ASP A 115 -33.10 9.98 20.94
C ASP A 115 -33.85 11.21 21.48
N GLN A 116 -34.33 12.06 20.56
CA GLN A 116 -35.11 13.27 20.87
C GLN A 116 -36.44 12.97 21.60
N THR A 117 -36.89 11.72 21.60
CA THR A 117 -38.13 11.27 22.25
C THR A 117 -37.88 10.55 23.59
N GLY A 118 -36.61 10.43 24.01
CA GLY A 118 -36.20 9.86 25.29
C GLY A 118 -35.93 8.35 25.28
N HIS A 119 -35.97 7.65 24.13
CA HIS A 119 -35.59 6.25 24.10
C HIS A 119 -34.08 6.09 24.23
N GLY A 120 -33.63 5.15 25.05
CA GLY A 120 -32.21 4.94 25.32
C GLY A 120 -31.51 4.07 24.27
N VAL A 121 -30.27 4.42 23.96
CA VAL A 121 -29.32 3.53 23.28
C VAL A 121 -28.97 2.40 24.24
N ALA A 122 -29.55 1.23 24.01
CA ALA A 122 -29.39 0.06 24.88
C ALA A 122 -28.18 -0.83 24.52
N GLY A 123 -27.74 -0.77 23.27
CA GLY A 123 -26.69 -1.65 22.73
C GLY A 123 -25.34 -0.97 22.56
N THR A 124 -24.36 -1.76 22.16
CA THR A 124 -23.04 -1.31 21.73
C THR A 124 -22.92 -1.41 20.21
N PHE A 125 -22.24 -0.45 19.60
CA PHE A 125 -21.79 -0.50 18.21
C PHE A 125 -20.27 -0.51 18.17
N THR A 126 -19.68 -1.30 17.29
CA THR A 126 -18.25 -1.32 17.01
C THR A 126 -18.03 -1.52 15.52
N LEU A 127 -17.12 -0.74 14.94
CA LEU A 127 -16.61 -0.87 13.57
C LEU A 127 -15.08 -0.93 13.65
N LYS A 128 -14.47 -1.99 13.09
CA LYS A 128 -13.03 -2.19 13.00
C LYS A 128 -12.57 -2.00 11.56
N THR A 129 -11.98 -0.85 11.26
CA THR A 129 -11.49 -0.44 9.94
C THR A 129 -10.01 -0.06 10.03
N GLY A 130 -9.39 0.31 8.92
CA GLY A 130 -8.01 0.77 8.87
C GLY A 130 -7.92 2.09 8.13
N MET A 131 -7.13 3.03 8.64
CA MET A 131 -6.87 4.28 7.95
C MET A 131 -5.45 4.24 7.39
N TYR A 132 -5.32 4.01 6.09
CA TYR A 132 -4.05 3.78 5.41
C TYR A 132 -4.03 4.49 4.07
N TYR A 133 -2.86 4.97 3.67
CA TYR A 133 -2.71 5.60 2.37
C TYR A 133 -2.91 4.57 1.26
N HIS A 134 -3.84 4.85 0.34
CA HIS A 134 -3.98 4.09 -0.89
C HIS A 134 -3.36 4.85 -2.05
N ASP A 135 -2.54 4.15 -2.82
CA ASP A 135 -2.22 4.61 -4.16
C ASP A 135 -3.40 4.28 -5.10
N ARG A 136 -3.82 5.27 -5.88
CA ARG A 136 -4.95 5.19 -6.82
C ARG A 136 -4.49 5.32 -8.28
N GLU A 137 -3.19 5.40 -8.54
CA GLU A 137 -2.61 5.69 -9.85
C GLU A 137 -2.42 4.43 -10.73
N HIS A 138 -2.84 3.29 -10.22
CA HIS A 138 -2.80 2.01 -10.89
C HIS A 138 -3.90 1.89 -11.95
N THR A 139 -3.55 2.02 -13.24
CA THR A 139 -4.55 2.02 -14.32
C THR A 139 -4.56 0.75 -15.16
N THR A 140 -3.43 0.06 -15.28
CA THR A 140 -3.29 -1.11 -16.17
C THR A 140 -2.77 -2.33 -15.40
N ALA A 141 -3.65 -3.31 -15.15
CA ALA A 141 -3.27 -4.57 -14.52
C ALA A 141 -2.41 -5.44 -15.45
N LEU A 142 -1.35 -6.04 -14.90
CA LEU A 142 -0.39 -6.88 -15.61
C LEU A 142 -0.47 -8.34 -15.14
N ARG A 143 -0.12 -9.27 -16.04
CA ARG A 143 -0.18 -10.72 -15.75
C ARG A 143 0.98 -11.21 -14.89
N TYR A 144 2.10 -10.51 -14.98
CA TYR A 144 3.32 -10.68 -14.21
C TYR A 144 3.95 -9.29 -14.06
N PRO A 145 4.93 -9.12 -13.16
CA PRO A 145 5.46 -7.79 -12.90
C PRO A 145 6.23 -7.23 -14.11
N ALA A 146 6.03 -5.94 -14.40
CA ALA A 146 6.92 -5.18 -15.25
C ALA A 146 8.03 -4.57 -14.40
N LEU A 147 9.28 -4.86 -14.74
CA LEU A 147 10.46 -4.29 -14.09
C LEU A 147 11.03 -3.20 -15.00
N ILE A 148 10.81 -1.95 -14.66
CA ILE A 148 11.21 -0.81 -15.49
C ILE A 148 12.45 -0.17 -14.89
N GLN A 149 13.49 -0.06 -15.72
CA GLN A 149 14.72 0.65 -15.37
C GLN A 149 14.51 2.16 -15.41
N VAL A 150 14.73 2.83 -14.29
CA VAL A 150 14.46 4.25 -14.10
C VAL A 150 15.75 4.94 -13.64
N PRO A 151 16.26 5.96 -14.35
CA PRO A 151 17.45 6.70 -13.92
C PRO A 151 17.15 7.49 -12.65
N ASN A 152 18.21 7.81 -11.92
CA ASN A 152 18.07 8.59 -10.71
C ASN A 152 19.12 9.70 -10.61
N ASP A 153 19.64 10.20 -11.73
CA ASP A 153 20.44 11.43 -11.69
C ASP A 153 19.56 12.67 -11.47
N SER A 154 20.19 13.80 -11.14
CA SER A 154 19.50 15.04 -10.82
C SER A 154 18.68 15.64 -11.97
N PHE A 155 18.97 15.30 -13.23
CA PHE A 155 18.18 15.76 -14.39
C PHE A 155 16.97 14.85 -14.67
N ALA A 156 17.02 13.60 -14.20
CA ALA A 156 15.90 12.67 -14.26
C ALA A 156 14.85 12.89 -13.16
N ARG A 157 15.25 13.38 -11.97
CA ARG A 157 14.32 13.65 -10.86
C ARG A 157 13.44 14.87 -11.14
N ASP A 158 12.17 14.88 -10.73
CA ASP A 158 11.39 13.78 -10.16
C ASP A 158 10.88 12.85 -11.27
N GLN A 159 10.82 11.53 -11.04
CA GLN A 159 10.35 10.56 -12.04
C GLN A 159 8.83 10.43 -12.03
N ASN A 160 8.27 9.98 -13.15
CA ASN A 160 6.85 9.70 -13.34
C ASN A 160 6.53 8.25 -12.98
N GLY A 161 5.48 8.05 -12.18
CA GLY A 161 4.88 6.75 -11.93
C GLY A 161 5.56 5.93 -10.82
N LEU A 162 6.56 6.45 -10.11
CA LEU A 162 7.20 5.72 -9.01
C LEU A 162 6.26 5.47 -7.83
N GLN A 163 5.26 6.34 -7.60
CA GLN A 163 4.30 6.14 -6.51
C GLN A 163 3.55 4.81 -6.69
N ALA A 164 3.18 4.49 -7.94
CA ALA A 164 2.45 3.30 -8.35
C ALA A 164 3.29 2.02 -8.43
N ALA A 165 4.58 2.08 -8.08
CA ALA A 165 5.38 0.88 -8.04
C ALA A 165 5.02 0.06 -6.80
N ASP A 166 4.92 -1.26 -6.97
CA ASP A 166 4.81 -2.18 -5.85
C ASP A 166 6.11 -2.21 -5.04
N MET A 167 7.24 -2.16 -5.76
CA MET A 167 8.56 -2.17 -5.17
C MET A 167 9.49 -1.31 -6.02
N VAL A 168 10.41 -0.60 -5.38
CA VAL A 168 11.54 0.04 -6.04
C VAL A 168 12.82 -0.46 -5.40
N PHE A 169 13.70 -1.03 -6.21
CA PHE A 169 15.08 -1.31 -5.80
C PHE A 169 15.96 -0.15 -6.26
N GLU A 170 16.57 0.56 -5.33
CA GLU A 170 17.57 1.59 -5.57
C GLU A 170 18.95 1.04 -5.24
N TYR A 171 19.93 1.28 -6.11
CA TYR A 171 21.30 0.79 -5.97
C TYR A 171 22.26 1.70 -6.72
N LEU A 172 23.54 1.72 -6.32
CA LEU A 172 24.59 2.37 -7.10
C LEU A 172 24.67 1.81 -8.52
N ALA A 173 24.63 2.72 -9.49
CA ALA A 173 25.03 2.47 -10.86
C ALA A 173 26.42 3.09 -11.08
N GLU A 174 26.82 3.32 -12.33
CA GLU A 174 28.16 3.81 -12.63
C GLU A 174 28.30 5.31 -12.38
N GLY A 175 29.49 5.72 -11.95
CA GLY A 175 29.80 7.13 -11.69
C GLY A 175 29.31 7.64 -10.34
N GLY A 176 28.89 6.75 -9.42
CA GLY A 176 28.46 7.12 -8.06
C GLY A 176 27.04 7.67 -7.97
N ILE A 177 26.23 7.49 -9.03
CA ILE A 177 24.81 7.87 -9.05
C ILE A 177 23.98 6.60 -8.95
N THR A 178 22.87 6.65 -8.23
CA THR A 178 21.96 5.50 -8.11
C THR A 178 21.10 5.30 -9.36
N ARG A 179 20.49 4.11 -9.44
CA ARG A 179 19.46 3.77 -10.41
C ARG A 179 18.38 2.94 -9.74
N CYS A 180 17.18 3.03 -10.27
CA CYS A 180 16.04 2.30 -9.77
C CYS A 180 15.60 1.18 -10.73
N THR A 181 15.27 0.02 -10.17
CA THR A 181 14.38 -0.97 -10.81
C THR A 181 13.02 -0.86 -10.15
N ALA A 182 12.06 -0.25 -10.84
CA ALA A 182 10.68 -0.13 -10.37
C ALA A 182 9.85 -1.32 -10.85
N ILE A 183 9.16 -2.00 -9.94
CA ILE A 183 8.36 -3.20 -10.18
C ILE A 183 6.89 -2.85 -10.10
N PHE A 184 6.14 -3.15 -11.15
CA PHE A 184 4.71 -2.87 -11.26
C PHE A 184 3.91 -4.14 -11.51
N GLN A 185 2.95 -4.45 -10.65
CA GLN A 185 1.86 -5.38 -10.97
C GLN A 185 0.69 -4.64 -11.64
N ASN A 186 0.52 -3.36 -11.32
CA ASN A 186 -0.45 -2.48 -11.96
C ASN A 186 0.26 -1.19 -12.40
N ALA A 187 0.50 -1.07 -13.71
CA ALA A 187 1.24 0.05 -14.27
C ALA A 187 0.37 1.33 -14.32
N PRO A 188 0.92 2.49 -13.95
CA PRO A 188 0.25 3.78 -14.13
C PRO A 188 0.26 4.23 -15.59
N ASP A 189 -0.45 5.32 -15.88
CA ASP A 189 -0.59 5.86 -17.24
C ASP A 189 0.73 6.32 -17.87
N LEU A 190 1.69 6.76 -17.05
CA LEU A 190 2.98 7.26 -17.50
C LEU A 190 4.08 6.84 -16.54
N ILE A 191 5.13 6.24 -17.10
CA ILE A 191 6.31 5.79 -16.36
C ILE A 191 7.54 6.33 -17.08
N GLY A 192 8.49 6.86 -16.30
CA GLY A 192 9.82 7.19 -16.79
C GLY A 192 10.45 8.39 -16.07
N PRO A 193 11.59 8.89 -16.55
CA PRO A 193 12.30 8.39 -17.73
C PRO A 193 12.82 6.95 -17.57
N MET A 194 13.14 6.30 -18.69
CA MET A 194 13.69 4.96 -18.75
C MET A 194 15.21 4.99 -18.99
N ARG A 195 15.94 4.07 -18.37
CA ARG A 195 17.40 3.92 -18.55
C ARG A 195 17.81 2.47 -18.80
N SER A 196 19.09 2.26 -18.93
CA SER A 196 19.75 0.99 -19.15
C SER A 196 19.79 0.10 -17.92
N SER A 197 19.74 -1.21 -18.12
CA SER A 197 19.88 -2.19 -17.04
C SER A 197 21.30 -2.34 -16.55
N ARG A 198 21.42 -2.86 -15.32
CA ARG A 198 22.67 -3.26 -14.67
C ARG A 198 22.61 -4.73 -14.28
N PHE A 199 23.72 -5.27 -13.76
CA PHE A 199 23.79 -6.67 -13.36
C PHE A 199 22.72 -7.01 -12.33
N ILE A 200 22.53 -6.13 -11.34
CA ILE A 200 21.50 -6.30 -10.32
C ILE A 200 20.08 -6.28 -10.91
N SER A 201 19.81 -5.48 -11.96
CA SER A 201 18.51 -5.46 -12.65
C SER A 201 18.12 -6.83 -13.21
N LEU A 202 19.09 -7.57 -13.74
CA LEU A 202 18.89 -8.93 -14.24
C LEU A 202 18.54 -9.89 -13.10
N LYS A 203 19.26 -9.80 -11.97
CA LYS A 203 18.98 -10.60 -10.77
C LYS A 203 17.59 -10.29 -10.22
N ILE A 204 17.20 -9.03 -10.13
CA ILE A 204 15.85 -8.64 -9.68
C ILE A 204 14.80 -9.21 -10.65
N ALA A 205 14.99 -9.10 -11.97
CA ALA A 205 14.06 -9.68 -12.95
C ALA A 205 13.91 -11.21 -12.78
N ARG A 206 15.02 -11.90 -12.46
CA ARG A 206 15.02 -13.33 -12.14
C ARG A 206 14.22 -13.62 -10.86
N HIS A 207 14.48 -12.93 -9.75
CA HIS A 207 13.80 -13.15 -8.46
C HIS A 207 12.30 -12.84 -8.50
N TYR A 208 11.90 -11.82 -9.27
CA TYR A 208 10.51 -11.35 -9.32
C TYR A 208 9.76 -11.81 -10.58
N LYS A 209 10.33 -12.74 -11.36
CA LYS A 209 9.68 -13.49 -12.45
C LYS A 209 8.92 -12.59 -13.44
N GLY A 210 9.48 -11.43 -13.77
CA GLY A 210 8.82 -10.42 -14.59
C GLY A 210 9.58 -10.09 -15.88
N LEU A 211 9.06 -9.12 -16.62
CA LEU A 211 9.67 -8.62 -17.86
C LEU A 211 10.49 -7.35 -17.59
N LEU A 212 11.79 -7.39 -17.90
CA LEU A 212 12.70 -6.25 -17.71
C LEU A 212 12.63 -5.28 -18.90
N PHE A 213 12.06 -4.10 -18.69
CA PHE A 213 12.01 -3.00 -19.65
C PHE A 213 13.20 -2.05 -19.47
N GLN A 214 13.92 -1.79 -20.56
CA GLN A 214 15.18 -1.05 -20.51
C GLN A 214 15.45 -0.21 -21.76
N SER A 215 16.23 0.86 -21.59
CA SER A 215 16.82 1.65 -22.68
C SER A 215 18.30 1.31 -22.82
N GLY A 216 18.58 0.27 -23.59
CA GLY A 216 19.93 -0.27 -23.80
C GLY A 216 20.58 -0.90 -22.57
N GLU A 217 21.81 -1.33 -22.74
CA GLU A 217 22.66 -1.99 -21.72
C GLU A 217 24.13 -1.90 -22.13
N SER A 218 25.06 -2.17 -21.21
CA SER A 218 26.49 -2.25 -21.54
C SER A 218 26.81 -3.62 -22.18
N ALA A 219 27.94 -3.72 -22.88
CA ALA A 219 28.38 -5.02 -23.43
C ALA A 219 28.60 -6.07 -22.33
N ALA A 220 29.03 -5.64 -21.14
CA ALA A 220 29.17 -6.52 -19.97
C ALA A 220 27.81 -7.01 -19.47
N THR A 221 26.81 -6.12 -19.38
CA THR A 221 25.45 -6.49 -18.94
C THR A 221 24.83 -7.47 -19.93
N ARG A 222 24.99 -7.23 -21.24
CA ARG A 222 24.56 -8.16 -22.28
C ARG A 222 25.21 -9.54 -22.15
N ALA A 223 26.51 -9.58 -21.90
CA ALA A 223 27.23 -10.84 -21.70
C ALA A 223 26.73 -11.59 -20.45
N ARG A 224 26.44 -10.86 -19.36
CA ARG A 224 25.84 -11.44 -18.16
C ARG A 224 24.45 -11.98 -18.43
N ALA A 225 23.60 -11.22 -19.11
CA ALA A 225 22.27 -11.65 -19.52
C ALA A 225 22.28 -12.88 -20.42
N ALA A 226 23.32 -13.06 -21.27
CA ALA A 226 23.48 -14.28 -22.05
C ALA A 226 23.85 -15.50 -21.20
N SER A 227 24.56 -15.30 -20.08
CA SER A 227 24.96 -16.38 -19.16
C SER A 227 23.87 -16.76 -18.15
N ASP A 228 22.99 -15.83 -17.79
CA ASP A 228 21.87 -16.01 -16.88
C ASP A 228 20.63 -15.29 -17.45
N PRO A 229 19.90 -15.95 -18.37
CA PRO A 229 18.89 -15.29 -19.18
C PRO A 229 17.62 -14.98 -18.40
N VAL A 230 17.15 -13.74 -18.58
CA VAL A 230 15.85 -13.26 -18.10
C VAL A 230 15.06 -12.61 -19.25
N PRO A 231 13.71 -12.60 -19.18
CA PRO A 231 12.89 -11.88 -20.16
C PRO A 231 13.22 -10.39 -20.19
N GLN A 232 13.49 -9.85 -21.38
CA GLN A 232 13.94 -8.48 -21.57
C GLN A 232 13.22 -7.81 -22.73
N PHE A 233 12.85 -6.55 -22.55
CA PHE A 233 12.21 -5.70 -23.54
C PHE A 233 13.02 -4.42 -23.75
N PHE A 234 13.50 -4.21 -24.97
CA PHE A 234 14.33 -3.05 -25.32
C PHE A 234 13.49 -1.96 -25.97
N ASP A 235 13.83 -0.70 -25.68
CA ASP A 235 13.23 0.50 -26.25
C ASP A 235 13.23 0.57 -27.78
N THR A 236 14.18 -0.10 -28.44
CA THR A 236 14.28 -0.19 -29.91
C THR A 236 13.12 -0.94 -30.57
N VAL A 237 12.29 -1.67 -29.82
CA VAL A 237 11.14 -2.43 -30.34
C VAL A 237 9.94 -1.52 -30.66
N GLY A 238 9.88 -0.30 -30.11
CA GLY A 238 8.89 0.72 -30.50
C GLY A 238 7.62 0.79 -29.65
N TYR A 239 7.76 0.74 -28.32
CA TYR A 239 6.66 0.93 -27.35
C TYR A 239 6.90 2.12 -26.40
N THR A 240 8.04 2.77 -26.56
CA THR A 240 8.47 3.93 -25.80
C THR A 240 8.37 5.18 -26.67
N PHE A 241 8.36 6.36 -26.05
CA PHE A 241 8.38 7.63 -26.76
C PHE A 241 9.28 8.63 -26.04
N ARG A 242 9.83 9.60 -26.77
CA ARG A 242 10.60 10.70 -26.16
C ARG A 242 9.70 11.89 -25.89
N THR A 243 9.67 12.36 -24.65
CA THR A 243 8.94 13.58 -24.27
C THR A 243 9.77 14.83 -24.63
N PRO A 244 9.14 15.90 -25.15
CA PRO A 244 9.84 17.18 -25.39
C PRO A 244 10.05 17.97 -24.09
N SER A 245 9.44 17.57 -22.98
CA SER A 245 9.54 18.25 -21.67
C SER A 245 10.89 18.04 -20.97
N ARG A 246 11.71 17.10 -21.47
CA ARG A 246 13.02 16.76 -20.91
C ARG A 246 14.04 16.60 -22.03
N TYR A 247 15.31 16.84 -21.72
CA TYR A 247 16.41 16.58 -22.63
C TYR A 247 16.80 15.10 -22.62
N ALA A 248 17.35 14.62 -23.73
CA ALA A 248 17.99 13.31 -23.74
C ALA A 248 19.24 13.36 -22.84
N PRO A 249 19.58 12.27 -22.12
CA PRO A 249 18.96 10.94 -22.20
C PRO A 249 17.66 10.76 -21.39
N ASP A 250 17.34 11.69 -20.49
CA ASP A 250 16.29 11.54 -19.45
C ASP A 250 14.88 11.91 -19.93
N ASN A 251 14.56 11.57 -21.18
CA ASN A 251 13.28 11.89 -21.78
C ASN A 251 12.55 10.71 -22.42
N LEU A 252 13.06 9.49 -22.27
CA LEU A 252 12.40 8.30 -22.81
C LEU A 252 11.35 7.78 -21.82
N MET A 253 10.09 7.66 -22.25
CA MET A 253 8.95 7.31 -21.42
C MET A 253 8.21 6.09 -21.97
N ILE A 254 7.41 5.44 -21.12
CA ILE A 254 6.47 4.39 -21.50
C ILE A 254 5.12 4.60 -20.79
N LYS A 255 4.04 4.06 -21.37
CA LYS A 255 2.70 4.11 -20.78
C LYS A 255 2.26 2.73 -20.31
N GLY A 256 1.47 2.64 -19.25
CA GLY A 256 0.93 1.36 -18.75
C GLY A 256 0.28 0.47 -19.83
N PRO A 257 -0.59 1.01 -20.70
CA PRO A 257 -1.15 0.23 -21.81
C PRO A 257 -0.10 -0.31 -22.79
N ALA A 258 1.01 0.41 -23.01
CA ALA A 258 2.11 -0.04 -23.86
C ALA A 258 2.93 -1.15 -23.19
N VAL A 259 3.11 -1.10 -21.87
CA VAL A 259 3.71 -2.19 -21.08
C VAL A 259 2.88 -3.47 -21.25
N ASN A 260 1.57 -3.39 -21.01
CA ASN A 260 0.67 -4.54 -21.17
C ASN A 260 0.63 -5.09 -22.61
N ALA A 261 0.65 -4.20 -23.61
CA ALA A 261 0.70 -4.61 -25.01
C ALA A 261 2.03 -5.33 -25.35
N ALA A 262 3.16 -4.85 -24.85
CA ALA A 262 4.46 -5.51 -25.04
C ALA A 262 4.50 -6.91 -24.41
N GLU A 263 3.95 -7.06 -23.20
CA GLU A 263 3.78 -8.35 -22.54
C GLU A 263 2.97 -9.33 -23.40
N ASN A 264 1.80 -8.90 -23.87
CA ASN A 264 0.92 -9.77 -24.65
C ASN A 264 1.49 -10.12 -26.04
N ASN A 265 2.17 -9.18 -26.69
CA ASN A 265 2.64 -9.37 -28.07
C ASN A 265 3.94 -10.18 -28.16
N TYR A 266 4.83 -10.09 -27.17
CA TYR A 266 6.16 -10.71 -27.24
C TYR A 266 6.44 -11.72 -26.12
N PHE A 267 5.71 -11.67 -25.01
CA PHE A 267 6.03 -12.43 -23.79
C PHE A 267 4.82 -13.13 -23.16
N SER A 268 3.76 -13.37 -23.93
CA SER A 268 2.51 -13.98 -23.44
C SER A 268 2.65 -15.38 -22.82
N GLY A 269 3.77 -16.06 -23.12
CA GLY A 269 4.15 -17.37 -22.57
C GLY A 269 4.81 -17.34 -21.19
N ILE A 270 5.14 -16.16 -20.63
CA ILE A 270 5.58 -16.06 -19.24
C ILE A 270 4.40 -16.44 -18.32
N ALA A 271 4.68 -17.27 -17.33
CA ALA A 271 3.69 -17.69 -16.33
C ALA A 271 3.19 -16.47 -15.54
N THR A 272 1.91 -16.48 -15.17
CA THR A 272 1.37 -15.44 -14.31
C THR A 272 2.09 -15.45 -12.97
N PHE A 273 2.47 -14.27 -12.50
CA PHE A 273 3.13 -14.10 -11.22
C PHE A 273 2.61 -12.84 -10.55
N THR A 274 2.44 -12.91 -9.23
CA THR A 274 2.05 -11.76 -8.42
C THR A 274 2.95 -11.71 -7.22
N VAL A 275 3.55 -10.55 -6.98
CA VAL A 275 4.31 -10.33 -5.76
C VAL A 275 3.34 -10.42 -4.57
N PRO A 276 3.53 -11.35 -3.63
CA PRO A 276 2.62 -11.49 -2.51
C PRO A 276 2.74 -10.27 -1.60
N LYS A 277 1.62 -9.56 -1.41
CA LYS A 277 1.55 -8.42 -0.49
C LYS A 277 0.46 -8.64 0.55
N ALA A 278 0.82 -8.42 1.80
CA ALA A 278 -0.05 -8.46 2.95
C ALA A 278 0.53 -7.54 4.01
N ARG A 279 -0.32 -6.70 4.59
CA ARG A 279 0.07 -5.78 5.65
C ARG A 279 0.62 -6.59 6.84
N PRO A 280 1.90 -6.40 7.23
CA PRO A 280 2.46 -7.18 8.32
C PRO A 280 1.99 -6.63 9.67
N GLU A 281 1.66 -7.55 10.59
CA GLU A 281 1.53 -7.23 12.02
C GLU A 281 2.88 -7.46 12.68
N LEU A 282 3.58 -6.37 13.00
CA LEU A 282 4.90 -6.39 13.62
C LEU A 282 4.80 -5.93 15.07
N ALA A 283 5.49 -6.65 15.95
CA ALA A 283 5.63 -6.30 17.36
C ALA A 283 7.08 -5.89 17.68
N GLY A 284 7.24 -5.01 18.66
CA GLY A 284 8.56 -4.49 19.03
C GLY A 284 9.04 -3.38 18.10
N GLY A 285 10.32 -3.40 17.76
CA GLY A 285 10.97 -2.34 17.00
C GLY A 285 11.32 -1.11 17.84
N SER A 286 12.15 -0.24 17.29
CA SER A 286 12.55 1.03 17.90
C SER A 286 12.07 2.20 17.07
N ALA A 287 11.74 3.33 17.69
CA ALA A 287 11.34 4.54 16.97
C ALA A 287 12.39 4.94 15.92
N ALA A 288 11.94 5.10 14.68
CA ALA A 288 12.77 5.36 13.51
C ALA A 288 12.06 6.37 12.60
N ASN A 289 11.89 7.60 13.11
CA ASN A 289 11.23 8.69 12.39
C ASN A 289 12.13 9.33 11.31
N ALA A 290 13.44 9.09 11.37
CA ALA A 290 14.41 9.54 10.39
C ALA A 290 15.41 8.41 10.14
N VAL A 291 15.72 8.17 8.86
CA VAL A 291 16.67 7.14 8.40
C VAL A 291 17.55 7.77 7.34
N THR A 292 18.85 7.46 7.36
CA THR A 292 19.81 7.94 6.36
C THR A 292 20.53 6.76 5.75
N VAL A 293 20.70 6.78 4.43
CA VAL A 293 21.54 5.85 3.69
C VAL A 293 22.64 6.67 3.02
N GLU A 294 23.80 6.72 3.67
CA GLU A 294 24.90 7.61 3.30
C GLU A 294 25.46 7.29 1.91
N GLU A 295 25.55 6.01 1.55
CA GLU A 295 26.05 5.54 0.25
C GLU A 295 25.28 6.15 -0.93
N HIS A 296 23.98 6.39 -0.74
CA HIS A 296 23.09 6.96 -1.75
C HIS A 296 22.71 8.42 -1.47
N TYR A 297 23.31 9.06 -0.46
CA TYR A 297 22.91 10.41 0.00
C TYR A 297 21.41 10.56 0.26
N SER A 298 20.76 9.45 0.63
CA SER A 298 19.30 9.38 0.82
C SER A 298 18.93 9.61 2.28
N ALA A 299 17.89 10.40 2.50
CA ALA A 299 17.28 10.63 3.79
C ALA A 299 15.79 10.34 3.71
N TYR A 300 15.28 9.62 4.70
CA TYR A 300 13.87 9.26 4.80
C TYR A 300 13.28 9.82 6.09
N SER A 301 12.10 10.40 6.00
CA SER A 301 11.37 10.94 7.16
C SER A 301 9.98 10.34 7.25
N TYR A 302 9.58 9.94 8.46
CA TYR A 302 8.28 9.34 8.70
C TYR A 302 7.19 10.42 8.86
N ASP A 303 6.14 10.33 8.06
CA ASP A 303 4.91 11.10 8.21
C ASP A 303 3.87 10.23 8.95
N GLY A 304 3.69 10.49 10.25
CA GLY A 304 2.75 9.76 11.08
C GLY A 304 1.28 9.93 10.69
N THR A 305 0.92 11.03 10.03
CA THR A 305 -0.46 11.25 9.55
C THR A 305 -0.77 10.29 8.41
N MET A 306 0.17 10.16 7.46
CA MET A 306 0.01 9.29 6.30
C MET A 306 0.40 7.84 6.60
N GLY A 307 1.24 7.61 7.62
CA GLY A 307 1.76 6.31 7.99
C GLY A 307 2.82 5.80 7.01
N THR A 308 3.54 6.72 6.37
CA THR A 308 4.49 6.43 5.27
C THR A 308 5.77 7.21 5.47
N TYR A 309 6.87 6.73 4.91
CA TYR A 309 8.10 7.49 4.75
C TYR A 309 8.03 8.38 3.50
N GLN A 310 8.66 9.54 3.57
CA GLN A 310 9.02 10.40 2.45
C GLN A 310 10.53 10.29 2.22
N LYS A 311 10.99 10.50 0.99
CA LYS A 311 12.41 10.46 0.62
C LYS A 311 12.91 11.85 0.22
N SER A 312 14.14 12.17 0.58
CA SER A 312 14.96 13.17 -0.09
C SER A 312 16.32 12.56 -0.44
N GLU A 313 16.96 13.07 -1.48
CA GLU A 313 18.31 12.67 -1.87
C GLU A 313 19.08 13.87 -2.36
N GLU A 314 20.32 14.03 -1.88
CA GLU A 314 21.16 15.19 -2.19
C GLU A 314 20.45 16.53 -1.89
N GLY A 315 19.55 16.54 -0.90
CA GLY A 315 18.74 17.70 -0.52
C GLY A 315 17.49 17.95 -1.38
N HIS A 316 17.27 17.18 -2.45
CA HIS A 316 16.05 17.24 -3.26
C HIS A 316 14.95 16.36 -2.66
N ALA A 317 13.78 16.93 -2.36
CA ALA A 317 12.64 16.18 -1.84
C ALA A 317 11.91 15.44 -2.97
N TYR A 318 11.78 14.12 -2.86
CA TYR A 318 11.20 13.29 -3.91
C TYR A 318 9.70 13.49 -4.04
N ARG A 319 9.27 13.57 -5.29
CA ARG A 319 7.86 13.55 -5.66
C ARG A 319 7.63 12.56 -6.79
N ASP A 320 6.38 12.16 -6.98
CA ASP A 320 5.96 11.62 -8.27
C ASP A 320 5.61 12.78 -9.20
N ALA A 321 6.30 12.89 -10.33
CA ALA A 321 6.12 14.00 -11.27
C ALA A 321 4.73 14.01 -11.94
N SER A 322 4.04 12.86 -12.03
CA SER A 322 2.68 12.80 -12.56
C SER A 322 1.67 13.37 -11.56
N LEU A 323 1.92 13.17 -10.26
CA LEU A 323 1.00 13.54 -9.18
C LEU A 323 1.29 14.92 -8.60
N ASN A 324 2.54 15.37 -8.73
CA ASN A 324 3.07 16.54 -8.06
C ASN A 324 2.87 16.47 -6.53
N GLN A 325 3.01 15.26 -5.96
CA GLN A 325 2.90 14.98 -4.54
C GLN A 325 4.18 14.29 -4.02
N PRO A 326 4.53 14.48 -2.73
CA PRO A 326 5.63 13.74 -2.11
C PRO A 326 5.44 12.24 -2.26
N LEU A 327 6.52 11.52 -2.53
CA LEU A 327 6.50 10.07 -2.58
C LEU A 327 6.11 9.50 -1.20
N ARG A 328 5.21 8.52 -1.18
CA ARG A 328 4.65 7.86 0.00
C ARG A 328 5.09 6.40 0.01
N ILE A 329 6.12 6.13 0.80
CA ILE A 329 6.74 4.81 0.95
C ILE A 329 6.11 4.12 2.17
N GLU A 330 5.33 3.07 1.94
CA GLU A 330 4.68 2.29 3.00
C GLU A 330 5.70 1.54 3.86
N MET A 331 6.76 1.02 3.23
CA MET A 331 7.85 0.33 3.90
C MET A 331 9.18 0.67 3.24
N LEU A 332 10.18 1.03 4.06
CA LEU A 332 11.56 1.18 3.63
C LEU A 332 12.36 -0.02 4.12
N ILE A 333 13.20 -0.58 3.26
CA ILE A 333 14.14 -1.64 3.59
C ILE A 333 15.52 -1.18 3.15
N VAL A 334 16.48 -1.16 4.08
CA VAL A 334 17.90 -1.06 3.74
C VAL A 334 18.43 -2.48 3.67
N LEU A 335 18.84 -2.91 2.48
CA LEU A 335 19.32 -4.25 2.19
C LEU A 335 20.83 -4.22 2.03
N HIS A 336 21.55 -4.90 2.92
CA HIS A 336 23.01 -5.00 2.85
C HIS A 336 23.41 -6.30 2.15
N THR A 337 24.31 -6.19 1.17
CA THR A 337 24.81 -7.34 0.43
C THR A 337 26.23 -7.15 -0.08
N ALA A 338 26.95 -8.25 -0.26
CA ALA A 338 28.28 -8.22 -0.84
C ALA A 338 28.27 -7.59 -2.24
N GLU A 339 29.21 -6.69 -2.48
CA GLU A 339 29.39 -6.01 -3.75
C GLU A 339 30.77 -6.30 -4.35
N ARG A 340 30.81 -6.51 -5.68
CA ARG A 340 32.06 -6.61 -6.43
C ARG A 340 32.09 -5.58 -7.57
N LEU A 341 33.14 -4.77 -7.59
CA LEU A 341 33.47 -3.94 -8.74
C LEU A 341 34.09 -4.79 -9.85
N VAL A 342 33.49 -4.70 -11.03
CA VAL A 342 33.97 -5.39 -12.23
C VAL A 342 34.76 -4.39 -13.09
N ASN A 343 36.02 -4.73 -13.37
CA ASN A 343 36.94 -3.97 -14.23
C ASN A 343 36.59 -4.12 -15.72
N VAL A 344 35.33 -3.88 -16.06
CA VAL A 344 34.85 -3.78 -17.43
C VAL A 344 34.09 -2.47 -17.48
N GLY A 345 34.71 -1.45 -18.06
CA GLY A 345 34.13 -0.11 -18.10
C GLY A 345 32.74 -0.11 -18.75
N ASP A 346 31.85 0.73 -18.25
CA ASP A 346 30.50 1.00 -18.79
C ASP A 346 30.48 1.63 -20.20
N GLY A 347 31.66 1.82 -20.81
CA GLY A 347 31.88 2.63 -22.01
C GLY A 347 32.46 4.01 -21.72
N HIS A 348 32.45 4.47 -20.46
CA HIS A 348 32.95 5.77 -20.01
C HIS A 348 34.05 5.68 -18.93
N GLY A 349 34.45 4.46 -18.54
CA GLY A 349 35.59 4.20 -17.67
C GLY A 349 35.25 3.97 -16.19
N ALA A 350 33.97 3.94 -15.83
CA ALA A 350 33.52 3.62 -14.48
C ALA A 350 33.36 2.09 -14.29
N HIS A 351 33.57 1.62 -13.07
CA HIS A 351 33.39 0.21 -12.70
C HIS A 351 31.91 -0.16 -12.69
N VAL A 352 31.61 -1.40 -13.07
CA VAL A 352 30.26 -1.96 -12.92
C VAL A 352 30.11 -2.57 -11.54
N HIS A 353 29.05 -2.20 -10.83
CA HIS A 353 28.68 -2.74 -9.52
C HIS A 353 27.94 -4.08 -9.68
N ASP A 354 28.49 -5.17 -9.13
CA ASP A 354 27.88 -6.51 -9.08
C ASP A 354 27.47 -6.83 -7.63
N PHE A 355 26.25 -6.44 -7.26
CA PHE A 355 25.63 -6.77 -5.98
C PHE A 355 25.17 -8.23 -5.94
N ASP A 356 25.55 -8.97 -4.91
CA ASP A 356 25.06 -10.32 -4.65
C ASP A 356 23.58 -10.28 -4.24
N LEU A 357 22.71 -11.02 -4.94
CA LEU A 357 21.29 -11.16 -4.54
C LEU A 357 20.91 -12.63 -4.30
N ASP A 358 21.92 -13.48 -4.13
CA ASP A 358 21.78 -14.94 -4.04
C ASP A 358 22.23 -15.48 -2.68
N SER A 359 23.29 -14.93 -2.10
CA SER A 359 23.91 -15.49 -0.89
C SER A 359 23.26 -15.06 0.43
N GLY A 360 22.38 -14.05 0.41
CA GLY A 360 21.79 -13.47 1.62
C GLY A 360 22.63 -12.38 2.27
N GLY A 361 22.09 -11.77 3.33
CA GLY A 361 22.72 -10.66 4.02
C GLY A 361 21.86 -10.06 5.13
N ARG A 362 22.24 -8.89 5.64
CA ARG A 362 21.47 -8.18 6.69
C ARG A 362 20.46 -7.24 6.06
N VAL A 363 19.38 -6.98 6.79
CA VAL A 363 18.43 -5.91 6.46
C VAL A 363 18.08 -5.09 7.69
N GLN A 364 17.73 -3.83 7.45
CA GLN A 364 16.98 -3.00 8.37
C GLN A 364 15.65 -2.67 7.69
N VAL A 365 14.56 -2.93 8.39
CA VAL A 365 13.19 -2.72 7.91
C VAL A 365 12.59 -1.58 8.71
N TYR A 366 11.96 -0.64 8.01
CA TYR A 366 11.32 0.52 8.59
C TYR A 366 9.86 0.55 8.15
N TYR A 367 8.96 0.43 9.12
CA TYR A 367 7.53 0.30 8.87
C TYR A 367 6.75 0.99 9.98
N LYS A 368 5.82 1.88 9.60
CA LYS A 368 4.97 2.67 10.52
C LYS A 368 5.76 3.41 11.63
N GLY A 369 6.90 3.99 11.26
CA GLY A 369 7.74 4.78 12.17
C GLY A 369 8.62 3.95 13.10
N LEU A 370 8.66 2.63 12.93
CA LEU A 370 9.45 1.69 13.72
C LEU A 370 10.49 1.01 12.85
N GLY A 371 11.69 0.83 13.39
CA GLY A 371 12.82 0.12 12.79
C GLY A 371 13.02 -1.27 13.38
N TYR A 372 13.37 -2.23 12.54
CA TYR A 372 13.56 -3.64 12.86
C TYR A 372 14.84 -4.16 12.20
N GLY A 373 15.64 -4.93 12.94
CA GLY A 373 16.77 -5.69 12.39
C GLY A 373 16.33 -7.04 11.83
N GLY A 374 17.02 -7.51 10.81
CA GLY A 374 16.78 -8.83 10.24
C GLY A 374 17.87 -9.31 9.29
N SER A 375 17.52 -10.33 8.53
CA SER A 375 18.30 -10.90 7.44
C SER A 375 17.45 -11.16 6.20
N TRP A 376 18.09 -11.20 5.04
CA TRP A 376 17.46 -11.63 3.80
C TRP A 376 18.17 -12.87 3.24
N SER A 377 17.43 -13.67 2.48
CA SER A 377 17.93 -14.85 1.78
C SER A 377 17.18 -15.06 0.46
N ALA A 378 17.76 -15.85 -0.45
CA ALA A 378 17.15 -16.24 -1.72
C ALA A 378 17.00 -17.77 -1.82
N PRO A 379 16.07 -18.39 -1.07
CA PRO A 379 16.02 -19.85 -0.91
C PRO A 379 15.73 -20.62 -2.22
N ASP A 380 14.99 -20.01 -3.17
CA ASP A 380 14.65 -20.58 -4.48
C ASP A 380 15.66 -20.17 -5.58
N GLY A 381 16.54 -19.18 -5.33
CA GLY A 381 17.44 -18.56 -6.33
C GLY A 381 16.74 -17.83 -7.51
N HIS A 382 15.49 -18.21 -7.82
CA HIS A 382 14.64 -17.68 -8.87
C HIS A 382 13.28 -17.22 -8.33
N GLY A 383 13.11 -17.18 -7.01
CA GLY A 383 11.93 -16.64 -6.32
C GLY A 383 12.22 -15.33 -5.59
N PRO A 384 11.19 -14.65 -5.06
CA PRO A 384 11.36 -13.43 -4.30
C PRO A 384 12.29 -13.61 -3.10
N LEU A 385 12.96 -12.53 -2.71
CA LEU A 385 13.78 -12.51 -1.51
C LEU A 385 12.92 -12.78 -0.28
N THR A 386 13.40 -13.63 0.61
CA THR A 386 12.76 -13.89 1.91
C THR A 386 13.41 -13.03 2.97
N LEU A 387 12.62 -12.17 3.60
CA LEU A 387 13.05 -11.27 4.67
C LEU A 387 12.61 -11.87 6.02
N THR A 388 13.55 -12.03 6.95
CA THR A 388 13.29 -12.58 8.29
C THR A 388 13.81 -11.62 9.34
N LEU A 389 12.93 -11.16 10.23
CA LEU A 389 13.31 -10.30 11.34
C LEU A 389 14.16 -11.09 12.36
N ASP A 390 14.95 -10.40 13.18
CA ASP A 390 15.82 -11.04 14.19
C ASP A 390 15.04 -11.90 15.21
N GLY A 391 13.73 -11.64 15.38
CA GLY A 391 12.82 -12.47 16.18
C GLY A 391 12.32 -13.75 15.49
N GLY A 392 12.75 -14.03 14.25
CA GLY A 392 12.38 -15.21 13.46
C GLY A 392 11.09 -15.07 12.64
N GLN A 393 10.37 -13.94 12.74
CA GLN A 393 9.18 -13.68 11.94
C GLN A 393 9.58 -13.43 10.48
N VAL A 394 9.01 -14.22 9.56
CA VAL A 394 9.09 -13.95 8.12
C VAL A 394 8.19 -12.76 7.79
N LEU A 395 8.76 -11.75 7.15
CA LEU A 395 8.11 -10.49 6.85
C LEU A 395 7.30 -10.58 5.54
N THR A 396 6.07 -10.07 5.56
CA THR A 396 5.28 -9.79 4.36
C THR A 396 5.40 -8.32 3.97
N LEU A 397 5.29 -8.04 2.67
CA LEU A 397 5.33 -6.68 2.14
C LEU A 397 3.94 -6.05 2.18
N PRO A 398 3.75 -4.82 2.70
CA PRO A 398 2.44 -4.17 2.70
C PRO A 398 1.99 -3.81 1.27
N PRO A 399 0.68 -3.68 1.02
CA PRO A 399 0.18 -2.96 -0.15
C PRO A 399 0.76 -1.54 -0.23
N GLY A 400 0.89 -0.99 -1.44
CA GLY A 400 1.55 0.30 -1.69
C GLY A 400 3.07 0.20 -1.85
N LEU A 401 3.74 1.34 -1.99
CA LEU A 401 5.15 1.39 -2.38
C LEU A 401 6.09 0.84 -1.29
N VAL A 402 6.89 -0.17 -1.64
CA VAL A 402 8.03 -0.64 -0.84
C VAL A 402 9.33 -0.16 -1.47
N TRP A 403 10.11 0.62 -0.74
CA TRP A 403 11.42 1.09 -1.21
C TRP A 403 12.52 0.21 -0.62
N ILE A 404 13.36 -0.38 -1.47
CA ILE A 404 14.49 -1.23 -1.09
C ILE A 404 15.76 -0.54 -1.54
N ASP A 405 16.48 -0.02 -0.55
CA ASP A 405 17.73 0.67 -0.69
C ASP A 405 18.87 -0.35 -0.53
N VAL A 406 19.51 -0.73 -1.64
CA VAL A 406 20.52 -1.80 -1.68
C VAL A 406 21.91 -1.21 -1.53
N THR A 407 22.62 -1.66 -0.50
CA THR A 407 23.93 -1.14 -0.08
C THR A 407 24.94 -2.27 0.10
N ALA A 408 26.22 -1.94 -0.01
CA ALA A 408 27.33 -2.89 0.11
C ALA A 408 27.58 -3.40 1.55
#